data_AF-A0A106QD34-F1
#
_entry.id   AF-A0A106QD34-F1
#
_cell.length_a   1.000
_cell.length_b   1.000
_cell.length_c   1.000
_cell.angle_alpha   90.00
_cell.angle_beta   90.00
_cell.angle_gamma   90.00
#
_symmetry.space_group_name_H-M   'P 1'
#
loop_
_entity.id
_entity.type
_entity.pdbx_description
1 polymer ?
#
loop_
_entity_poly.entity_id
_entity_poly.type
_entity_poly.pdbx_seq_one_letter_code
_entity_poly.pdbx_strand_id
1 'polypeptide(L)'
;MSVHYELNCGQYVLFVNGRPVSSILDEVAICLDKASGTRHKHGDPDMVNAWCKKTQDAFRSNGLDEMANDLVVIQGRFTLEDLNKVVDNTTYAATLYQKVIDGTAETLDLMGNVVRPALASA
;
A
#
# COMPACT_ATOMS: atom_id res chain seq x y z
N MET A 1 -19.85 -3.66 3.76
CA MET A 1 -19.19 -2.40 4.15
C MET A 1 -18.32 -2.01 2.97
N SER A 2 -18.55 -0.83 2.38
CA SER A 2 -17.76 -0.37 1.22
C SER A 2 -16.57 0.41 1.74
N VAL A 3 -15.35 0.06 1.31
CA VAL A 3 -14.12 0.78 1.65
C VAL A 3 -13.34 0.96 0.36
N HIS A 4 -13.01 2.19 0.00
CA HIS A 4 -12.29 2.47 -1.24
C HIS A 4 -11.61 3.84 -1.18
N TYR A 5 -10.58 4.02 -1.99
CA TYR A 5 -9.94 5.30 -2.23
C TYR A 5 -10.55 6.00 -3.44
N GLU A 6 -10.62 7.32 -3.33
CA GLU A 6 -10.89 8.24 -4.43
C GLU A 6 -9.79 9.31 -4.50
N LEU A 7 -9.68 9.98 -5.64
CA LEU A 7 -8.83 11.16 -5.80
C LEU A 7 -9.66 12.43 -5.64
N ASN A 8 -9.16 13.35 -4.83
CA ASN A 8 -9.64 14.73 -4.73
C ASN A 8 -8.47 15.66 -5.08
N CYS A 9 -8.53 16.32 -6.23
CA CYS A 9 -7.44 17.17 -6.74
C CYS A 9 -6.08 16.47 -6.79
N GLY A 10 -6.05 15.19 -7.20
CA GLY A 10 -4.81 14.39 -7.28
C GLY A 10 -4.34 13.82 -5.95
N GLN A 11 -5.05 14.03 -4.84
CA GLN A 11 -4.72 13.46 -3.53
C GLN A 11 -5.70 12.34 -3.16
N TYR A 12 -5.21 11.31 -2.48
CA TYR A 12 -6.02 10.18 -2.03
C TYR A 12 -6.87 10.54 -0.82
N VAL A 13 -8.12 10.08 -0.83
CA VAL A 13 -9.01 10.10 0.33
C VAL A 13 -9.65 8.72 0.47
N LEU A 14 -9.59 8.14 1.67
CA LEU A 14 -10.25 6.88 1.99
C LEU A 14 -11.71 7.14 2.34
N PHE A 15 -12.60 6.45 1.64
CA PHE A 15 -14.03 6.45 1.88
C PHE A 15 -14.46 5.14 2.55
N VAL A 16 -15.35 5.27 3.53
CA VAL A 16 -16.03 4.15 4.17
C VAL A 16 -17.52 4.41 4.13
N ASN A 17 -18.27 3.52 3.49
CA ASN A 17 -19.71 3.64 3.28
C ASN A 17 -20.11 5.03 2.72
N GLY A 18 -19.34 5.53 1.75
CA GLY A 18 -19.59 6.81 1.07
C GLY A 18 -19.21 8.05 1.88
N ARG A 19 -18.51 7.92 3.00
CA ARG A 19 -18.01 9.05 3.81
C ARG A 19 -16.49 9.08 3.83
N PRO A 20 -15.86 10.25 3.68
CA PRO A 20 -14.41 10.36 3.83
C PRO A 20 -14.03 10.15 5.30
N VAL A 21 -13.03 9.31 5.55
CA VAL A 21 -12.57 8.96 6.91
C VAL A 21 -11.07 9.18 7.14
N SER A 22 -10.30 9.50 6.09
CA SER A 22 -8.89 9.85 6.21
C SER A 22 -8.65 11.34 5.97
N SER A 23 -7.47 11.81 6.38
CA SER A 23 -6.84 12.99 5.78
C SER A 23 -6.63 12.79 4.28
N ILE A 24 -6.43 13.90 3.56
CA ILE A 24 -5.88 13.89 2.21
C ILE A 24 -4.45 13.39 2.25
N LEU A 25 -4.08 12.53 1.31
CA LEU A 25 -2.74 11.94 1.22
C LEU A 25 -2.17 12.15 -0.18
N ASP A 26 -0.91 12.54 -0.27
CA ASP A 26 -0.23 12.60 -1.57
C ASP A 26 0.14 11.19 -2.06
N GLU A 27 0.34 10.24 -1.16
CA GLU A 27 0.62 8.86 -1.49
C GLU A 27 0.12 7.93 -0.38
N VAL A 28 0.08 6.64 -0.67
CA VAL A 28 -0.43 5.64 0.27
C VAL A 28 0.64 4.60 0.52
N ALA A 29 0.81 4.22 1.79
CA ALA A 29 1.62 3.09 2.17
C ALA A 29 0.75 1.86 2.43
N ILE A 30 1.31 0.68 2.15
CA ILE A 30 0.72 -0.63 2.35
C ILE A 30 1.74 -1.48 3.09
N CYS A 31 1.38 -1.94 4.29
CA CYS A 31 2.12 -2.93 5.04
C CYS A 31 1.52 -4.32 4.77
N LEU A 32 2.36 -5.25 4.33
CA LEU A 32 2.00 -6.63 4.04
C LEU A 32 3.04 -7.60 4.57
N ASP A 33 2.62 -8.83 4.79
CA ASP A 33 3.51 -9.99 4.96
C ASP A 33 3.78 -10.59 3.58
N LYS A 34 5.04 -10.61 3.14
CA LYS A 34 5.42 -11.14 1.82
C LYS A 34 5.39 -12.67 1.72
N ALA A 35 5.46 -13.39 2.83
CA ALA A 35 5.39 -14.85 2.83
C ALA A 35 3.94 -15.34 2.65
N SER A 36 2.99 -14.72 3.34
CA SER A 36 1.55 -15.05 3.20
C SER A 36 0.82 -14.21 2.14
N GLY A 37 1.41 -13.10 1.72
CA GLY A 37 0.79 -12.09 0.87
C GLY A 37 -0.26 -11.24 1.58
N THR A 38 -0.42 -11.38 2.89
CA THR A 38 -1.49 -10.76 3.67
C THR A 38 -1.22 -9.27 3.85
N ARG A 39 -2.13 -8.43 3.35
CA ARG A 39 -2.18 -7.01 3.72
C ARG A 39 -2.63 -6.82 5.17
N HIS A 40 -1.74 -6.29 6.00
CA HIS A 40 -2.04 -5.96 7.40
C HIS A 40 -2.58 -4.54 7.59
N LYS A 41 -1.99 -3.56 6.88
CA LYS A 41 -2.37 -2.15 7.04
C LYS A 41 -2.18 -1.38 5.75
N HIS A 42 -2.98 -0.35 5.54
CA HIS A 42 -2.80 0.62 4.46
C HIS A 42 -3.23 2.01 4.93
N GLY A 43 -2.81 3.06 4.23
CA GLY A 43 -3.19 4.44 4.52
C GLY A 43 -2.01 5.39 4.58
N ASP A 44 -2.10 6.33 5.52
CA ASP A 44 -1.08 7.35 5.75
C ASP A 44 0.31 6.71 5.92
N PRO A 45 1.32 7.14 5.14
CA PRO A 45 2.68 6.61 5.20
C PRO A 45 3.29 6.58 6.59
N ASP A 46 3.20 7.66 7.36
CA ASP A 46 3.83 7.75 8.67
C ASP A 46 3.16 6.78 9.65
N MET A 47 1.83 6.71 9.61
CA MET A 47 1.05 5.81 10.47
C MET A 47 1.27 4.33 10.13
N VAL A 48 1.41 4.00 8.85
CA VAL A 48 1.67 2.63 8.39
C VAL A 48 3.09 2.21 8.74
N ASN A 49 4.09 3.06 8.50
CA ASN A 49 5.49 2.78 8.84
C ASN A 49 5.68 2.63 10.35
N ALA A 50 5.09 3.52 11.16
CA ALA A 50 5.15 3.44 12.62
C ALA A 50 4.52 2.14 13.14
N TRP A 51 3.36 1.74 12.58
CA TRP A 51 2.74 0.47 12.94
C TRP A 51 3.60 -0.73 12.53
N CYS A 52 4.14 -0.73 11.31
CA CYS A 52 4.98 -1.82 10.81
C CYS A 52 6.21 -2.02 11.69
N LYS A 53 6.95 -0.94 11.97
CA LYS A 53 8.13 -0.97 12.84
C LYS A 53 7.80 -1.52 14.22
N LYS A 54 6.73 -1.03 14.85
CA LYS A 54 6.29 -1.52 16.16
C LYS A 54 5.99 -3.03 16.14
N THR A 55 5.34 -3.51 15.08
CA THR A 55 5.01 -4.94 14.92
C THR A 55 6.26 -5.78 14.68
N GLN A 56 7.19 -5.32 13.84
CA GLN A 56 8.48 -5.98 13.64
C GLN A 56 9.28 -6.09 14.95
N ASP A 57 9.37 -5.00 15.72
CA ASP A 57 10.07 -4.98 17.00
C ASP A 57 9.43 -5.96 18.01
N ALA A 58 8.10 -6.06 18.02
CA ALA A 58 7.38 -7.03 18.83
C ALA A 58 7.65 -8.48 18.39
N PHE A 59 7.71 -8.77 17.09
CA PHE A 59 8.08 -10.11 16.62
C PHE A 59 9.51 -10.47 17.03
N ARG A 60 10.47 -9.54 16.83
CA ARG A 60 11.86 -9.74 17.25
C ARG A 60 11.99 -9.97 18.76
N SER A 61 11.26 -9.22 19.59
CA SER A 61 11.30 -9.42 21.05
C SER A 61 10.78 -10.78 21.50
N ASN A 62 9.99 -11.46 20.65
CA ASN A 62 9.48 -12.81 20.90
C ASN A 62 10.29 -13.91 20.18
N GLY A 63 11.43 -13.57 19.57
CA GLY A 63 12.28 -14.51 18.83
C GLY A 63 11.69 -14.95 17.48
N LEU A 64 10.75 -14.17 16.91
CA LEU A 64 10.09 -14.45 15.63
C LEU A 64 10.73 -13.62 14.52
N ASP A 65 12.04 -13.73 14.34
CA ASP A 65 12.80 -12.90 13.40
C ASP A 65 12.36 -13.07 11.94
N GLU A 66 11.99 -14.28 11.53
CA GLU A 66 11.47 -14.54 10.18
C GLU A 66 10.20 -13.74 9.90
N MET A 67 9.22 -13.79 10.81
CA MET A 67 7.98 -13.02 10.69
C MET A 67 8.23 -11.51 10.67
N ALA A 68 9.21 -11.03 11.44
CA ALA A 68 9.59 -9.62 11.41
C ALA A 68 10.19 -9.21 10.05
N ASN A 69 10.98 -10.09 9.44
CA ASN A 69 11.62 -9.86 8.15
C ASN A 69 10.65 -10.00 6.96
N ASP A 70 9.58 -10.75 7.14
CA ASP A 70 8.53 -10.94 6.15
C ASP A 70 7.53 -9.77 6.10
N LEU A 71 7.41 -9.01 7.19
CA LEU A 71 6.60 -7.80 7.21
C LEU A 71 7.32 -6.64 6.48
N VAL A 72 6.76 -6.18 5.37
CA VAL A 72 7.34 -5.14 4.50
C VAL A 72 6.34 -4.02 4.24
N VAL A 73 6.85 -2.83 3.93
CA VAL A 73 6.05 -1.67 3.51
C VAL A 73 6.41 -1.29 2.09
N ILE A 74 5.41 -1.11 1.23
CA ILE A 74 5.52 -0.40 -0.04
C ILE A 74 4.75 0.91 0.05
N GLN A 75 5.26 1.93 -0.60
CA GLN A 75 4.70 3.28 -0.56
C GLN A 75 4.83 3.90 -1.94
N GLY A 76 3.81 4.63 -2.35
CA GLY A 76 3.83 5.37 -3.60
C GLY A 76 2.46 5.87 -4.02
N ARG A 77 2.46 6.59 -5.13
CA ARG A 77 1.26 7.07 -5.80
C ARG A 77 0.64 5.96 -6.66
N PHE A 78 0.14 4.91 -6.04
CA PHE A 78 -0.45 3.77 -6.76
C PHE A 78 -1.73 4.17 -7.52
N THR A 79 -2.03 3.48 -8.63
CA THR A 79 -3.30 3.69 -9.32
C THR A 79 -4.49 3.38 -8.39
N LEU A 80 -5.62 4.08 -8.57
CA LEU A 80 -6.84 3.76 -7.81
C LEU A 80 -7.29 2.31 -8.01
N GLU A 81 -7.04 1.75 -9.20
CA GLU A 81 -7.35 0.35 -9.50
C GLU A 81 -6.54 -0.60 -8.62
N ASP A 82 -5.21 -0.48 -8.61
CA ASP A 82 -4.36 -1.34 -7.79
C ASP A 82 -4.63 -1.12 -6.30
N LEU A 83 -4.80 0.13 -5.88
CA LEU A 83 -5.05 0.47 -4.49
C LEU A 83 -6.39 -0.07 -3.98
N ASN A 84 -7.47 0.04 -4.76
CA ASN A 84 -8.78 -0.48 -4.37
C ASN A 84 -8.83 -2.01 -4.42
N LYS A 85 -8.11 -2.66 -5.33
CA LYS A 85 -7.91 -4.11 -5.29
C LYS A 85 -7.17 -4.55 -4.02
N VAL A 86 -6.19 -3.79 -3.54
CA VAL A 86 -5.53 -4.05 -2.26
C VAL A 86 -6.51 -3.92 -1.09
N VAL A 87 -7.42 -2.95 -1.12
CA VAL A 87 -8.43 -2.77 -0.07
C VAL A 87 -9.43 -3.92 -0.06
N ASP A 88 -9.97 -4.28 -1.23
CA ASP A 88 -11.00 -5.31 -1.37
C ASP A 88 -10.47 -6.73 -1.18
N ASN A 89 -9.23 -6.98 -1.60
CA ASN A 89 -8.61 -8.30 -1.52
C ASN A 89 -7.28 -8.24 -0.76
N THR A 90 -7.29 -8.79 0.44
CA THR A 90 -6.14 -8.87 1.34
C THR A 90 -4.89 -9.47 0.68
N THR A 91 -5.02 -10.45 -0.22
CA THR A 91 -3.86 -11.12 -0.85
C THR A 91 -3.36 -10.42 -2.11
N TYR A 92 -4.12 -9.48 -2.67
CA TYR A 92 -3.68 -8.72 -3.85
C TYR A 92 -2.48 -7.81 -3.54
N ALA A 93 -2.23 -7.48 -2.27
CA ALA A 93 -1.04 -6.75 -1.87
C ALA A 93 0.25 -7.44 -2.28
N ALA A 94 0.30 -8.78 -2.31
CA ALA A 94 1.45 -9.52 -2.82
C ALA A 94 1.69 -9.25 -4.32
N THR A 95 0.62 -9.21 -5.12
CA THR A 95 0.70 -8.88 -6.55
C THR A 95 1.23 -7.47 -6.76
N LEU A 96 0.72 -6.49 -6.01
CA LEU A 96 1.20 -5.12 -6.11
C LEU A 96 2.65 -5.00 -5.63
N TYR A 97 3.02 -5.68 -4.54
CA TYR A 97 4.40 -5.76 -4.07
C TYR A 97 5.32 -6.27 -5.17
N GLN A 98 4.96 -7.36 -5.84
CA GLN A 98 5.76 -7.91 -6.93
C GLN A 98 5.91 -6.91 -8.08
N LYS A 99 4.83 -6.24 -8.50
CA LYS A 99 4.90 -5.17 -9.51
C LYS A 99 5.86 -4.04 -9.10
N VAL A 100 5.90 -3.67 -7.82
CA VAL A 100 6.79 -2.63 -7.32
C VAL A 100 8.24 -3.08 -7.39
N ILE A 101 8.53 -4.32 -6.95
CA ILE A 101 9.88 -4.89 -6.99
C ILE A 101 10.38 -5.03 -8.43
N ASP A 102 9.51 -5.46 -9.35
CA ASP A 102 9.83 -5.62 -10.77
C ASP A 102 9.90 -4.28 -11.53
N GLY A 103 9.55 -3.17 -10.87
CA GLY A 103 9.49 -1.85 -11.50
C GLY A 103 8.40 -1.76 -12.56
N THR A 104 7.37 -2.61 -12.51
CA THR A 104 6.24 -2.64 -13.46
C THR A 104 4.95 -2.04 -12.88
N ALA A 105 4.98 -1.55 -11.65
CA ALA A 105 3.84 -0.88 -11.04
C ALA A 105 3.56 0.46 -11.74
N GLU A 106 2.32 0.61 -12.23
CA GLU A 106 1.82 1.90 -12.69
C GLU A 106 1.61 2.82 -11.48
N THR A 107 1.95 4.09 -11.67
CA THR A 107 1.80 5.13 -10.62
C THR A 107 0.98 6.30 -11.16
N LEU A 108 0.63 7.25 -10.29
CA LEU A 108 -0.05 8.48 -10.65
C LEU A 108 0.89 9.66 -10.51
N ASP A 109 0.86 10.58 -11.48
CA ASP A 109 1.45 11.91 -11.30
C ASP A 109 0.65 12.75 -10.30
N LEU A 110 1.10 13.99 -10.04
CA LEU A 110 0.42 14.93 -9.13
C LEU A 110 -0.98 15.33 -9.61
N MET A 111 -1.28 15.17 -10.90
CA MET A 111 -2.58 15.49 -11.49
C MET A 111 -3.53 14.29 -11.50
N GLY A 112 -3.07 13.10 -11.06
CA GLY A 112 -3.84 11.87 -11.04
C GLY A 112 -3.80 11.09 -12.36
N ASN A 113 -2.91 11.42 -13.29
CA ASN A 113 -2.75 10.68 -14.53
C ASN A 113 -1.84 9.47 -14.33
N VAL A 114 -2.15 8.36 -15.01
CA VAL A 114 -1.31 7.15 -14.97
C VAL A 114 0.04 7.43 -15.64
N VAL A 115 1.10 7.27 -14.86
CA VAL A 115 2.49 7.23 -15.29
C VAL A 115 2.91 5.77 -15.32
N ARG A 116 3.07 5.24 -16.53
CA ARG A 116 3.60 3.89 -16.73
C ARG A 116 5.08 3.89 -16.35
N PRO A 117 5.57 2.84 -15.68
CA PRO A 117 7.00 2.69 -15.52
C PRO A 117 7.65 2.66 -16.89
N ALA A 118 8.84 3.24 -17.01
CA ALA A 118 9.63 3.11 -18.21
C ALA A 118 9.76 1.61 -18.50
N LEU A 119 9.28 1.15 -19.66
CA LEU A 119 9.54 -0.20 -20.12
C LEU A 119 11.04 -0.41 -19.97
N ALA A 120 11.47 -1.31 -19.07
CA ALA A 120 12.85 -1.72 -18.98
C ALA A 120 13.25 -2.11 -20.39
N SER A 121 14.07 -1.27 -21.01
CA SER A 121 14.53 -1.48 -22.37
C SER A 121 15.38 -2.74 -22.31
N ALA A 122 14.86 -3.83 -22.85
CA ALA A 122 15.61 -5.08 -23.04
C ALA A 122 16.76 -4.85 -24.02
#